data_AF-A0A2V8EB70-F1
#
_entry.id   AF-A0A2V8EB70-F1
#
_cell.length_a   1.000
_cell.length_b   1.000
_cell.length_c   1.000
_cell.angle_alpha   90.00
_cell.angle_beta   90.00
_cell.angle_gamma   90.00
#
_symmetry.space_group_name_H-M   'P 1'
#
loop_
_entity.id
_entity.type
_entity.pdbx_description
1 polymer ?
#
loop_
_entity_poly.entity_id
_entity_poly.type
_entity_poly.pdbx_seq_one_letter_code
_entity_poly.pdbx_strand_id
1 'polypeptide(L)' 'MGVLDPAGVERLITGGTATAGMIAKLRACELALARGVGEVVIVDGRERPDLVAAALAEPAMRATRLVAAAVAQA' A
#
# COMPACT_ATOMS: atom_id res chain seq x y z
N MET A 1 -9.93 5.90 3.61
CA MET A 1 -8.64 5.25 3.30
C MET A 1 -8.35 5.42 1.81
N GLY A 2 -7.20 5.98 1.43
CA GLY A 2 -6.81 6.12 0.02
C GLY A 2 -6.30 4.80 -0.56
N VAL A 3 -6.66 4.51 -1.82
CA VAL A 3 -6.19 3.33 -2.55
C VAL A 3 -5.13 3.76 -3.57
N LEU A 4 -4.02 3.04 -3.62
CA LEU A 4 -2.94 3.21 -4.58
C LEU A 4 -2.84 2.01 -5.50
N ASP A 5 -2.80 2.28 -6.79
CA ASP A 5 -2.40 1.35 -7.84
C ASP A 5 -0.92 1.59 -8.21
N PRO A 6 -0.30 0.75 -9.07
CA PRO A 6 1.10 0.94 -9.46
C PRO A 6 1.38 2.31 -10.09
N ALA A 7 0.46 2.85 -10.88
CA ALA A 7 0.60 4.18 -11.46
C ALA A 7 0.61 5.28 -10.38
N GLY A 8 -0.22 5.14 -9.34
CA GLY A 8 -0.24 6.01 -8.17
C GLY A 8 1.07 5.95 -7.38
N VAL A 9 1.62 4.75 -7.19
CA VAL A 9 2.94 4.57 -6.56
C VAL A 9 4.02 5.32 -7.33
N GLU A 10 4.09 5.14 -8.65
CA GLU A 10 5.07 5.86 -9.48
C GLU A 10 4.92 7.37 -9.40
N ARG A 11 3.68 7.90 -9.40
CA ARG A 11 3.44 9.35 -9.24
C ARG A 11 3.96 9.86 -7.89
N LEU A 12 3.79 9.11 -6.81
CA LEU A 12 4.29 9.51 -5.49
C LEU A 12 5.82 9.51 -5.42
N ILE A 13 6.47 8.53 -6.06
CA ILE A 13 7.94 8.43 -6.09
C ILE A 13 8.53 9.54 -6.95
N THR A 14 8.07 9.66 -8.20
CA THR A 14 8.58 10.65 -9.16
C THR A 14 8.27 12.08 -8.74
N GLY A 15 7.12 12.31 -8.10
CA GLY A 15 6.75 13.59 -7.51
C GLY A 15 7.44 13.92 -6.18
N GLY A 16 8.33 13.06 -5.68
CA GLY A 16 9.08 13.30 -4.43
C GLY A 16 8.24 13.24 -3.15
N THR A 17 6.98 12.78 -3.22
CA THR A 17 6.12 12.63 -2.04
C THR A 17 6.51 11.40 -1.23
N ALA A 18 6.83 10.30 -1.91
CA ALA A 18 7.41 9.11 -1.28
C ALA A 18 8.92 9.14 -1.44
N THR A 19 9.65 9.11 -0.31
CA THR A 19 11.11 9.23 -0.29
C THR A 19 11.75 8.10 0.52
N ALA A 20 13.05 7.88 0.31
CA ALA A 20 13.91 7.00 1.11
C ALA A 20 13.22 5.67 1.53
N GLY A 21 13.01 5.48 2.83
CA GLY A 21 12.42 4.26 3.37
C GLY A 21 10.95 4.02 3.00
N MET A 22 10.23 5.01 2.47
CA MET A 22 8.90 4.81 1.91
C MET A 22 8.97 4.18 0.52
N ILE A 23 9.93 4.61 -0.33
CA ILE A 23 10.16 4.00 -1.65
C ILE A 23 10.39 2.49 -1.48
N ALA A 24 11.26 2.10 -0.54
CA ALA A 24 11.54 0.69 -0.27
C ALA A 24 10.29 -0.11 0.11
N LYS A 25 9.40 0.46 0.94
CA LYS A 25 8.14 -0.19 1.34
C LYS A 25 7.19 -0.34 0.15
N LEU A 26 7.03 0.72 -0.65
CA LEU A 26 6.15 0.69 -1.83
C LEU A 26 6.64 -0.35 -2.85
N ARG A 27 7.94 -0.41 -3.14
CA ARG A 27 8.53 -1.43 -4.03
C ARG A 27 8.33 -2.86 -3.50
N ALA A 28 8.46 -3.06 -2.18
CA ALA A 28 8.17 -4.37 -1.59
C ALA A 28 6.70 -4.76 -1.73
N CYS A 29 5.77 -3.81 -1.60
CA CYS A 29 4.35 -4.05 -1.80
C CYS A 29 4.04 -4.38 -3.26
N GLU A 30 4.61 -3.66 -4.23
CA GLU A 30 4.47 -3.98 -5.66
C GLU A 30 4.96 -5.39 -5.99
N LEU A 31 6.12 -5.79 -5.42
CA LEU A 31 6.64 -7.15 -5.59
C LEU A 31 5.70 -8.20 -5.00
N ALA A 32 5.09 -7.93 -3.84
CA ALA A 32 4.12 -8.83 -3.23
C ALA A 32 2.86 -8.99 -4.10
N LEU A 33 2.32 -7.86 -4.59
CA LEU A 33 1.16 -7.85 -5.51
C LEU A 33 1.48 -8.61 -6.81
N ALA A 34 2.65 -8.39 -7.39
CA ALA A 34 3.10 -9.11 -8.60
C ALA A 34 3.26 -10.62 -8.38
N ARG A 35 3.43 -11.06 -7.13
CA ARG A 35 3.50 -12.48 -6.74
C ARG A 35 2.15 -13.08 -6.34
N GLY A 36 1.05 -12.37 -6.58
CA GLY A 36 -0.30 -12.89 -6.38
C GLY A 36 -0.93 -12.55 -5.03
N VAL A 37 -0.31 -11.68 -4.22
CA VAL A 37 -1.00 -11.09 -3.07
C VAL A 37 -2.13 -10.19 -3.59
N GLY A 38 -3.36 -10.36 -3.08
CA GLY A 38 -4.52 -9.60 -3.56
C GLY A 38 -4.47 -8.10 -3.25
N GLU A 39 -4.05 -7.76 -2.03
CA GLU A 39 -3.85 -6.38 -1.59
C GLU A 39 -2.77 -6.31 -0.51
N VAL A 40 -2.16 -5.14 -0.35
CA VAL A 40 -1.22 -4.87 0.73
C VAL A 40 -1.65 -3.60 1.46
N VAL A 41 -1.63 -3.60 2.78
CA VAL A 41 -1.97 -2.43 3.60
C VAL A 41 -0.73 -2.01 4.39
N ILE A 42 -0.28 -0.77 4.18
CA ILE A 42 0.72 -0.11 5.02
C ILE A 42 -0.03 0.63 6.12
N VAL A 43 0.22 0.26 7.39
CA VAL A 43 -0.44 0.84 8.57
C VAL A 43 0.55 1.61 9.45
N ASP A 44 0.05 2.61 10.19
CA ASP A 44 0.86 3.32 11.18
C ASP A 44 1.10 2.44 12.43
N GLY A 45 2.27 1.79 12.46
CA GLY A 45 2.65 0.88 13.54
C GLY A 45 2.84 1.51 14.92
N ARG A 46 2.75 2.84 15.05
CA ARG A 46 2.83 3.51 16.36
C ARG A 46 1.48 3.55 17.06
N GLU A 47 0.39 3.43 16.30
CA GLU A 47 -0.96 3.47 16.81
C GLU A 47 -1.45 2.04 17.07
N ARG A 48 -1.48 1.65 18.35
CA ARG A 48 -1.93 0.31 18.77
C ARG A 48 -3.31 -0.06 18.20
N PRO A 49 -4.32 0.83 18.14
CA PRO A 49 -5.61 0.49 17.54
C PRO A 49 -5.48 0.10 16.07
N ASP A 50 -4.69 0.83 15.28
CA ASP A 50 -4.49 0.54 13.85
C ASP A 50 -3.71 -0.76 13.64
N LEU A 51 -2.72 -1.05 14.49
CA LEU A 51 -2.00 -2.33 14.46
C LEU A 51 -2.90 -3.53 14.78
N VAL A 52 -3.75 -3.41 15.81
CA VAL A 52 -4.68 -4.49 16.18
C VAL A 52 -5.71 -4.70 15.09
N ALA A 53 -6.30 -3.61 14.55
CA ALA A 53 -7.24 -3.70 13.44
C ALA A 53 -6.61 -4.42 12.23
N ALA A 54 -5.39 -4.04 11.85
CA ALA A 54 -4.67 -4.69 10.75
C ALA A 54 -4.44 -6.19 11.00
N ALA A 55 -4.06 -6.58 12.22
CA ALA A 55 -3.83 -7.98 12.58
C ALA A 55 -5.12 -8.83 12.53
N LEU A 56 -6.27 -8.20 12.75
CA LEU A 56 -7.60 -8.81 12.66
C LEU A 56 -8.24 -8.69 11.27
N ALA A 57 -7.50 -8.16 10.28
CA ALA A 57 -8.02 -7.83 8.95
C ALA A 57 -9.21 -6.85 8.98
N GLU A 58 -9.24 -5.96 9.97
CA GLU A 58 -10.20 -4.89 10.13
C GLU A 58 -9.65 -3.56 9.54
N PRO A 59 -10.53 -2.60 9.20
CA PRO A 59 -10.11 -1.31 8.67
C PRO A 59 -9.29 -0.50 9.70
N ALA A 60 -8.03 -0.21 9.35
CA ALA A 60 -7.21 0.78 10.07
C ALA A 60 -7.52 2.19 9.56
N MET A 61 -7.58 3.16 10.47
CA MET A 61 -7.84 4.57 10.13
C MET A 61 -6.64 5.20 9.43
N ARG A 62 -5.43 4.91 9.92
CA ARG A 62 -4.17 5.48 9.40
C ARG A 62 -3.46 4.44 8.56
N ALA A 63 -3.96 4.28 7.33
CA ALA A 63 -3.46 3.29 6.42
C ALA A 63 -3.47 3.75 4.95
N THR A 64 -2.56 3.16 4.19
CA THR A 64 -2.52 3.23 2.73
C THR A 64 -2.70 1.83 2.19
N ARG A 65 -3.74 1.63 1.37
CA ARG A 65 -4.00 0.33 0.72
C ARG A 65 -3.46 0.35 -0.69
N LEU A 66 -2.72 -0.70 -1.04
CA LEU A 66 -2.16 -0.93 -2.35
C LEU A 66 -2.87 -2.12 -3.01
N VAL A 67 -3.22 -1.96 -4.27
CA VAL A 67 -3.87 -2.99 -5.10
C VAL A 67 -3.10 -3.15 -6.40
N ALA A 68 -3.20 -4.34 -7.01
CA ALA A 68 -2.72 -4.53 -8.36
C ALA A 68 -3.47 -3.61 -9.34
N ALA A 69 -2.84 -3.29 -10.48
CA ALA A 69 -3.55 -2.59 -11.55
C ALA A 69 -4.78 -3.43 -11.96
N ALA A 70 -5.94 -2.78 -12.09
CA ALA A 70 -7.09 -3.43 -12.68
C ALA A 70 -6.71 -3.86 -14.09
N VAL A 71 -6.85 -5.15 -14.40
CA VAL A 71 -6.69 -5.64 -15.77
C VAL A 71 -7.79 -4.96 -16.58
N ALA A 72 -7.41 -4.11 -17.53
CA ALA A 72 -8.36 -3.59 -18.51
C ALA A 72 -8.99 -4.80 -19.21
N GLN A 73 -10.30 -4.97 -19.07
CA GLN A 73 -11.01 -6.02 -19.79
C GLN A 73 -10.93 -5.69 -21.28
N ALA A 74 -10.35 -6.61 -22.04
CA ALA A 74 -10.25 -6.55 -23.50
C ALA A 74 -11.58 -6.91 -24.15
#